data_AF-A0A4Q4U2A4-F1
#
_entry.id   AF-A0A4Q4U2A4-F1
#
_cell.length_a   1.000
_cell.length_b   1.000
_cell.length_c   1.000
_cell.angle_alpha   90.00
_cell.angle_beta   90.00
_cell.angle_gamma   90.00
#
_symmetry.space_group_name_H-M   'P 1'
#
loop_
_entity.id
_entity.type
_entity.pdbx_description
1 polymer ?
#
loop_
_entity_poly.entity_id
_entity_poly.type
_entity_poly.pdbx_seq_one_letter_code
_entity_poly.pdbx_strand_id
1 'polypeptide(L)'
;MRADDRPIYALRARGFEPGQSRFADINEAVTTYVAAVRQKQPQGPYALAGYSYGTMLAFEMAKRLGADDGPGEELSWNVCLLHLTQFLGLGTAAFADEQTAAPSDSPYHRATRREALAWILQAVDASRLRDLGLGARQLTRWADVAYGLQSMAIDYEPSGLVPSIDVFHAEPLKVAAPPREVWVTEHLSRWSDFSRSEPRFHGVGGAHYTMIGPEYVASFSEKLQAALNARGI
;
A
#
# COMPACT_ATOMS: atom_id res chain seq x y z
N MET A 1 16.60 8.13 -22.61
CA MET A 1 15.62 7.06 -22.36
C MET A 1 15.76 6.04 -23.47
N ARG A 2 15.70 4.74 -23.14
CA ARG A 2 15.52 3.66 -24.12
C ARG A 2 14.13 3.77 -24.74
N ALA A 3 13.91 3.09 -25.87
CA ALA A 3 12.61 3.08 -26.55
C ALA A 3 11.47 2.52 -25.66
N ASP A 4 11.84 1.73 -24.65
CA ASP A 4 10.93 0.99 -23.77
C ASP A 4 10.79 1.63 -22.36
N ASP A 5 11.38 2.80 -22.11
CA ASP A 5 11.31 3.47 -20.80
C ASP A 5 9.92 4.12 -20.59
N ARG A 6 8.98 3.38 -19.99
CA ARG A 6 7.65 3.90 -19.67
C ARG A 6 7.68 4.85 -18.46
N PRO A 7 7.08 6.06 -18.52
CA PRO A 7 7.07 6.98 -17.39
C PRO A 7 6.17 6.47 -16.25
N ILE A 8 6.69 6.47 -15.02
CA ILE A 8 5.97 6.11 -13.80
C ILE A 8 5.59 7.38 -13.04
N TYR A 9 4.30 7.57 -12.77
CA TYR A 9 3.78 8.68 -11.97
C TYR A 9 3.30 8.18 -10.61
N ALA A 10 3.98 8.58 -9.54
CA ALA A 10 3.59 8.26 -8.17
C ALA A 10 2.64 9.33 -7.61
N LEU A 11 1.54 8.90 -6.99
CA LEU A 11 0.58 9.76 -6.32
C LEU A 11 0.84 9.74 -4.80
N ARG A 12 1.09 10.92 -4.22
CA ARG A 12 1.37 11.09 -2.78
C ARG A 12 0.11 11.56 -2.04
N ALA A 13 -0.20 10.94 -0.90
CA ALA A 13 -1.28 11.38 -0.04
C ALA A 13 -1.06 12.81 0.51
N ARG A 14 -2.17 13.53 0.73
CA ARG A 14 -2.20 14.89 1.27
C ARG A 14 -2.15 14.86 2.81
N GLY A 15 -1.47 15.82 3.43
CA GLY A 15 -1.43 15.98 4.91
C GLY A 15 -0.07 15.73 5.57
N PHE A 16 0.93 15.23 4.82
CA PHE A 16 2.29 15.01 5.32
C PHE A 16 3.02 16.30 5.68
N GLU A 17 2.71 17.41 5.00
CA GLU A 17 3.29 18.73 5.28
C GLU A 17 2.46 19.52 6.31
N PRO A 18 3.07 20.44 7.09
CA PRO A 18 2.34 21.39 7.91
C PRO A 18 1.33 22.21 7.09
N GLY A 19 0.14 22.45 7.65
CA GLY A 19 -0.93 23.23 7.00
C GLY A 19 -1.78 22.45 5.97
N GLN A 20 -1.37 21.24 5.57
CA GLN A 20 -2.20 20.39 4.71
C GLN A 20 -3.25 19.60 5.52
N SER A 21 -4.47 19.53 5.00
CA SER A 21 -5.50 18.59 5.46
C SER A 21 -5.25 17.18 4.90
N ARG A 22 -5.67 16.15 5.64
CA ARG A 22 -5.83 14.79 5.11
C ARG A 22 -7.03 14.74 4.16
N PHE A 23 -7.19 13.66 3.40
CA PHE A 23 -8.48 13.39 2.75
C PHE A 23 -9.54 13.04 3.80
N ALA A 24 -10.80 13.36 3.53
CA ALA A 24 -11.94 13.06 4.40
C ALA A 24 -12.50 11.65 4.16
N ASP A 25 -12.54 11.23 2.89
CA ASP A 25 -13.01 9.92 2.45
C ASP A 25 -12.26 9.45 1.18
N ILE A 26 -12.50 8.19 0.78
CA ILE A 26 -11.95 7.59 -0.43
C ILE A 26 -12.38 8.37 -1.67
N ASN A 27 -13.61 8.90 -1.68
CA ASN A 27 -14.17 9.58 -2.83
C ASN A 27 -13.41 10.88 -3.13
N GLU A 28 -13.02 11.65 -2.12
CA GLU A 28 -12.18 12.84 -2.24
C GLU A 28 -10.79 12.46 -2.79
N ALA A 29 -10.17 11.41 -2.23
CA ALA A 29 -8.84 10.96 -2.64
C ALA A 29 -8.83 10.52 -4.12
N VAL A 30 -9.73 9.61 -4.51
CA VAL A 30 -9.84 9.09 -5.87
C VAL A 30 -10.21 10.19 -6.87
N THR A 31 -11.14 11.09 -6.53
CA THR A 31 -11.50 12.22 -7.39
C THR A 31 -10.31 13.14 -7.65
N THR A 32 -9.55 13.45 -6.58
CA THR A 32 -8.32 14.25 -6.67
C THR A 32 -7.28 13.59 -7.58
N TYR A 33 -7.07 12.28 -7.42
CA TYR A 33 -6.10 11.52 -8.19
C TYR A 33 -6.51 11.34 -9.66
N VAL A 34 -7.78 11.04 -9.95
CA VAL A 34 -8.29 10.93 -11.33
C VAL A 34 -8.18 12.28 -12.07
N ALA A 35 -8.47 13.39 -11.40
CA ALA A 35 -8.28 14.72 -11.98
C ALA A 35 -6.79 14.98 -12.32
N ALA A 36 -5.86 14.65 -11.42
CA ALA A 36 -4.43 14.78 -11.65
C ALA A 36 -3.91 13.87 -12.78
N VAL A 37 -4.38 12.61 -12.85
CA VAL A 37 -4.06 11.68 -13.94
C VAL A 37 -4.58 12.21 -15.27
N ARG A 38 -5.84 12.62 -15.37
CA ARG A 38 -6.42 13.20 -16.61
C ARG A 38 -5.72 14.48 -17.06
N GLN A 39 -5.17 15.28 -16.14
CA GLN A 39 -4.37 16.46 -16.49
C GLN A 39 -3.02 16.07 -17.15
N LYS A 40 -2.46 14.91 -16.83
CA LYS A 40 -1.20 14.41 -17.41
C LYS A 40 -1.39 13.55 -18.65
N GLN A 41 -2.43 12.72 -18.65
CA GLN A 41 -2.82 11.85 -19.75
C GLN A 41 -4.35 11.93 -19.88
N PRO A 42 -4.90 12.73 -20.82
CA PRO A 42 -6.35 12.93 -20.93
C PRO A 42 -7.13 11.70 -21.44
N GLN A 43 -6.46 10.78 -22.14
CA GLN A 43 -7.07 9.61 -22.78
C GLN A 43 -6.26 8.34 -22.47
N GLY A 44 -6.95 7.20 -22.32
CA GLY A 44 -6.32 5.91 -22.06
C GLY A 44 -5.55 5.34 -23.28
N PRO A 45 -5.00 4.12 -23.16
CA PRO A 45 -5.12 3.23 -22.01
C PRO A 45 -4.33 3.70 -20.78
N TYR A 46 -4.91 3.51 -19.60
CA TYR A 46 -4.24 3.76 -18.33
C TYR A 46 -3.72 2.42 -17.77
N ALA A 47 -2.47 2.41 -17.31
CA ALA A 47 -1.97 1.35 -16.43
C ALA A 47 -1.90 1.94 -15.02
N LEU A 48 -2.66 1.38 -14.10
CA LEU A 48 -2.69 1.79 -12.70
C LEU A 48 -2.18 0.63 -11.84
N ALA A 49 -1.32 0.96 -10.90
CA ALA A 49 -0.76 0.03 -9.94
C ALA A 49 -0.96 0.57 -8.53
N GLY A 50 -1.23 -0.34 -7.60
CA GLY A 50 -1.40 -0.05 -6.20
C GLY A 50 -0.68 -1.09 -5.35
N TYR A 51 -0.20 -0.68 -4.18
CA TYR A 51 0.45 -1.55 -3.21
C TYR A 51 -0.18 -1.34 -1.84
N SER A 52 -0.48 -2.44 -1.13
CA SER A 52 -1.28 -2.42 0.10
C SER A 52 -2.57 -1.59 -0.10
N TYR A 53 -2.87 -0.65 0.80
CA TYR A 53 -3.96 0.34 0.65
C TYR A 53 -4.07 0.98 -0.75
N GLY A 54 -2.95 1.14 -1.47
CA GLY A 54 -2.97 1.66 -2.84
C GLY A 54 -3.71 0.79 -3.85
N THR A 55 -3.89 -0.53 -3.61
CA THR A 55 -4.61 -1.42 -4.53
C THR A 55 -6.07 -1.00 -4.66
N MET A 56 -6.72 -0.68 -3.54
CA MET A 56 -8.11 -0.20 -3.53
C MET A 56 -8.19 1.11 -4.31
N LEU A 57 -7.34 2.10 -4.02
CA LEU A 57 -7.32 3.38 -4.75
C LEU A 57 -7.06 3.19 -6.25
N ALA A 58 -6.19 2.26 -6.64
CA ALA A 58 -5.93 1.96 -8.05
C ALA A 58 -7.14 1.31 -8.73
N PHE A 59 -7.86 0.44 -8.03
CA PHE A 59 -9.12 -0.17 -8.48
C PHE A 59 -10.18 0.94 -8.67
N GLU A 60 -10.39 1.82 -7.69
CA GLU A 60 -11.32 2.96 -7.81
C GLU A 60 -10.94 3.94 -8.89
N MET A 61 -9.65 4.20 -9.08
CA MET A 61 -9.20 5.09 -10.14
C MET A 61 -9.42 4.45 -11.50
N ALA A 62 -9.15 3.14 -11.67
CA ALA A 62 -9.46 2.41 -12.89
C ALA A 62 -10.95 2.49 -13.22
N LYS A 63 -11.78 2.58 -12.19
CA LYS A 63 -13.24 2.71 -12.24
C LYS A 63 -13.74 4.15 -12.38
N ARG A 64 -13.17 5.19 -11.78
CA ARG A 64 -13.50 6.58 -12.17
C ARG A 64 -12.84 7.01 -13.48
N LEU A 65 -12.12 6.08 -14.11
CA LEU A 65 -11.72 6.07 -15.52
C LEU A 65 -12.54 5.07 -16.40
N GLY A 66 -13.53 4.33 -15.85
CA GLY A 66 -14.40 3.35 -16.56
C GLY A 66 -15.61 2.60 -15.85
N ALA A 67 -16.15 3.07 -14.70
CA ALA A 67 -17.17 2.55 -13.73
C ALA A 67 -16.89 1.24 -12.93
N ASP A 68 -17.12 1.03 -11.60
CA ASP A 68 -17.36 1.82 -10.33
C ASP A 68 -16.87 0.96 -9.09
N ASP A 69 -17.09 1.33 -7.79
CA ASP A 69 -16.13 1.35 -6.61
C ASP A 69 -16.04 0.17 -5.50
N GLY A 70 -14.86 -0.09 -4.81
CA GLY A 70 -14.45 -1.25 -3.88
C GLY A 70 -12.96 -1.44 -3.25
N PRO A 71 -12.62 -2.35 -2.25
CA PRO A 71 -12.05 -1.98 -0.93
C PRO A 71 -10.85 -2.71 -0.21
N GLY A 72 -10.82 -2.69 1.16
CA GLY A 72 -9.80 -3.21 2.10
C GLY A 72 -10.26 -3.39 3.60
N GLU A 73 -9.33 -3.35 4.57
CA GLU A 73 -9.47 -3.81 5.99
C GLU A 73 -9.05 -2.73 7.04
N GLU A 74 -9.57 -2.78 8.28
CA GLU A 74 -9.28 -1.80 9.36
C GLU A 74 -7.92 -2.01 10.06
N LEU A 75 -7.15 -0.93 10.26
CA LEU A 75 -5.90 -0.92 11.06
C LEU A 75 -5.87 0.20 12.11
N SER A 76 -5.31 -0.10 13.29
CA SER A 76 -5.13 0.88 14.37
C SER A 76 -3.97 1.86 14.14
N TRP A 77 -3.97 3.00 14.84
CA TRP A 77 -2.93 4.03 14.69
C TRP A 77 -1.52 3.53 15.06
N ASN A 78 -1.38 2.72 16.12
CA ASN A 78 -0.07 2.18 16.54
C ASN A 78 0.49 1.22 15.47
N VAL A 79 -0.39 0.47 14.79
CA VAL A 79 -0.04 -0.40 13.66
C VAL A 79 0.36 0.44 12.43
N CYS A 80 -0.36 1.53 12.15
CA CYS A 80 0.02 2.46 11.08
C CYS A 80 1.40 3.11 11.32
N LEU A 81 1.72 3.50 12.56
CA LEU A 81 3.05 4.01 12.94
C LEU A 81 4.14 2.92 12.76
N LEU A 82 3.86 1.67 13.13
CA LEU A 82 4.79 0.55 12.96
C LEU A 82 5.07 0.29 11.48
N HIS A 83 4.04 0.21 10.64
CA HIS A 83 4.17 -0.02 9.19
C HIS A 83 4.94 1.11 8.50
N LEU A 84 4.71 2.38 8.88
CA LEU A 84 5.53 3.51 8.40
C LEU A 84 6.99 3.38 8.81
N THR A 85 7.26 2.97 10.05
CA THR A 85 8.62 2.80 10.57
C THR A 85 9.39 1.73 9.78
N GLN A 86 8.73 0.62 9.45
CA GLN A 86 9.29 -0.43 8.60
C GLN A 86 9.49 0.06 7.16
N PHE A 87 8.48 0.69 6.55
CA PHE A 87 8.53 1.15 5.16
C PHE A 87 9.63 2.20 4.90
N LEU A 88 9.92 3.05 5.88
CA LEU A 88 10.98 4.07 5.78
C LEU A 88 12.40 3.52 6.02
N GLY A 89 12.51 2.24 6.39
CA GLY A 89 13.76 1.59 6.78
C GLY A 89 14.30 2.14 8.10
N LEU A 90 13.42 2.57 9.01
CA LEU A 90 13.81 3.15 10.30
C LEU A 90 14.01 2.09 11.38
N GLY A 91 13.26 0.98 11.34
CA GLY A 91 13.39 -0.13 12.29
C GLY A 91 14.32 -1.24 11.81
N THR A 92 14.91 -2.00 12.73
CA THR A 92 15.62 -3.24 12.41
C THR A 92 14.65 -4.38 12.10
N ALA A 93 15.10 -5.40 11.36
CA ALA A 93 14.28 -6.59 11.08
C ALA A 93 13.81 -7.26 12.39
N ALA A 94 14.70 -7.40 13.38
CA ALA A 94 14.37 -7.98 14.68
C ALA A 94 13.26 -7.22 15.43
N PHE A 95 13.25 -5.87 15.38
CA PHE A 95 12.19 -5.06 15.99
C PHE A 95 10.85 -5.24 15.24
N ALA A 96 10.88 -5.30 13.90
CA ALA A 96 9.68 -5.54 13.12
C ALA A 96 9.08 -6.94 13.38
N ASP A 97 9.93 -7.98 13.43
CA ASP A 97 9.52 -9.35 13.70
C ASP A 97 8.92 -9.50 15.12
N GLU A 98 9.55 -8.91 16.14
CA GLU A 98 9.05 -8.94 17.52
C GLU A 98 7.65 -8.32 17.65
N GLN A 99 7.41 -7.16 17.01
CA GLN A 99 6.13 -6.46 17.12
C GLN A 99 5.05 -6.99 16.18
N THR A 100 5.40 -7.62 15.05
CA THR A 100 4.42 -8.22 14.13
C THR A 100 4.08 -9.69 14.45
N ALA A 101 4.95 -10.39 15.19
CA ALA A 101 4.66 -11.72 15.73
C ALA A 101 4.02 -11.69 17.14
N ALA A 102 3.99 -10.53 17.79
CA ALA A 102 3.32 -10.36 19.08
C ALA A 102 1.79 -10.52 18.94
N PRO A 103 1.09 -11.03 19.98
CA PRO A 103 -0.37 -11.01 20.02
C PRO A 103 -0.90 -9.59 19.85
N SER A 104 -2.09 -9.44 19.27
CA SER A 104 -2.79 -8.15 19.10
C SER A 104 -3.04 -7.40 20.43
N ASP A 105 -2.88 -8.07 21.57
CA ASP A 105 -2.90 -7.52 22.92
C ASP A 105 -1.48 -7.34 23.53
N SER A 106 -0.49 -7.00 22.70
CA SER A 106 0.86 -6.67 23.16
C SER A 106 0.89 -5.34 23.94
N PRO A 107 1.93 -5.10 24.78
CA PRO A 107 2.13 -3.80 25.42
C PRO A 107 2.17 -2.63 24.43
N TYR A 108 2.68 -2.83 23.20
CA TYR A 108 2.74 -1.79 22.17
C TYR A 108 1.36 -1.52 21.55
N HIS A 109 0.52 -2.54 21.37
CA HIS A 109 -0.85 -2.36 20.88
C HIS A 109 -1.73 -1.62 21.90
N ARG A 110 -1.54 -1.86 23.20
CA ARG A 110 -2.25 -1.14 24.28
C ARG A 110 -1.66 0.22 24.64
N ALA A 111 -0.44 0.55 24.21
CA ALA A 111 0.24 1.79 24.57
C ALA A 111 -0.52 3.03 24.05
N THR A 112 -0.51 4.13 24.82
CA THR A 112 -0.99 5.41 24.31
C THR A 112 -0.12 5.85 23.12
N ARG A 113 -0.67 6.65 22.20
CA ARG A 113 0.09 7.17 21.03
C ARG A 113 1.43 7.82 21.41
N ARG A 114 1.51 8.45 22.59
CA ARG A 114 2.74 9.06 23.12
C ARG A 114 3.78 8.03 23.54
N GLU A 115 3.35 6.95 24.20
CA GLU A 115 4.23 5.85 24.61
C GLU A 115 4.70 5.05 23.40
N ALA A 116 3.80 4.69 22.49
CA ALA A 116 4.13 4.04 21.23
C ALA A 116 5.17 4.84 20.42
N LEU A 117 4.97 6.17 20.28
CA LEU A 117 5.94 7.06 19.65
C LEU A 117 7.28 7.10 20.39
N ALA A 118 7.27 7.12 21.73
CA ALA A 118 8.50 7.12 22.52
C ALA A 118 9.29 5.83 22.36
N TRP A 119 8.63 4.67 22.30
CA TRP A 119 9.28 3.37 22.06
C TRP A 119 9.86 3.29 20.65
N ILE A 120 9.11 3.72 19.62
CA ILE A 120 9.61 3.82 18.25
C ILE A 120 10.85 4.72 18.20
N LEU A 121 10.82 5.92 18.80
CA LEU A 121 11.96 6.85 18.81
C LEU A 121 13.20 6.31 19.55
N GLN A 122 13.07 5.31 20.41
CA GLN A 122 14.18 4.60 21.06
C GLN A 122 14.74 3.46 20.21
N ALA A 123 13.94 2.87 19.32
CA ALA A 123 14.29 1.69 18.52
C ALA A 123 14.77 2.00 17.09
N VAL A 124 14.56 3.23 16.59
CA VAL A 124 14.87 3.61 15.20
C VAL A 124 16.33 4.03 14.95
N ASP A 125 16.79 3.81 13.71
CA ASP A 125 18.03 4.38 13.21
C ASP A 125 17.95 5.93 13.19
N ALA A 126 18.65 6.54 14.15
CA ALA A 126 18.71 7.99 14.30
C ALA A 126 19.44 8.72 13.16
N SER A 127 20.28 8.03 12.37
CA SER A 127 20.87 8.60 11.15
C SER A 127 19.86 8.63 10.03
N ARG A 128 19.18 7.50 9.77
CA ARG A 128 18.12 7.42 8.77
C ARG A 128 16.98 8.42 9.05
N LEU A 129 16.65 8.62 10.33
CA LEU A 129 15.68 9.64 10.77
C LEU A 129 16.11 11.06 10.35
N ARG A 130 17.39 11.40 10.52
CA ARG A 130 17.96 12.71 10.11
C ARG A 130 18.00 12.87 8.59
N ASP A 131 18.40 11.84 7.86
CA ASP A 131 18.49 11.85 6.40
C ASP A 131 17.11 12.07 5.74
N LEU A 132 16.05 11.58 6.39
CA LEU A 132 14.66 11.80 5.98
C LEU A 132 14.06 13.13 6.49
N GLY A 133 14.80 13.93 7.26
CA GLY A 133 14.31 15.17 7.86
C GLY A 133 13.21 14.97 8.92
N LEU A 134 13.12 13.77 9.49
CA LEU A 134 12.07 13.37 10.40
C LEU A 134 12.41 13.64 11.88
N GLY A 135 11.36 13.79 12.66
CA GLY A 135 11.41 13.93 14.11
C GLY A 135 10.06 13.56 14.70
N ALA A 136 9.92 13.60 16.03
CA ALA A 136 8.71 13.17 16.73
C ALA A 136 7.41 13.78 16.14
N ARG A 137 7.41 15.09 15.86
CA ARG A 137 6.23 15.80 15.31
C ARG A 137 5.89 15.38 13.88
N GLN A 138 6.90 15.14 13.04
CA GLN A 138 6.72 14.64 11.68
C GLN A 138 6.20 13.20 11.70
N LEU A 139 6.79 12.32 12.53
CA LEU A 139 6.33 10.93 12.66
C LEU A 139 4.88 10.86 13.17
N THR A 140 4.49 11.65 14.18
CA THR A 140 3.08 11.72 14.62
C THR A 140 2.16 12.14 13.48
N ARG A 141 2.51 13.20 12.74
CA ARG A 141 1.73 13.66 11.58
C ARG A 141 1.62 12.60 10.50
N TRP A 142 2.71 11.90 10.19
CA TRP A 142 2.74 10.89 9.15
C TRP A 142 1.91 9.66 9.56
N ALA A 143 1.96 9.26 10.83
CA ALA A 143 1.08 8.24 11.40
C ALA A 143 -0.39 8.68 11.42
N ASP A 144 -0.69 9.96 11.70
CA ASP A 144 -2.05 10.51 11.55
C ASP A 144 -2.55 10.51 10.10
N VAL A 145 -1.66 10.69 9.11
CA VAL A 145 -2.00 10.53 7.68
C VAL A 145 -2.26 9.06 7.35
N ALA A 146 -1.34 8.15 7.71
CA ALA A 146 -1.49 6.72 7.41
C ALA A 146 -2.71 6.09 8.11
N TYR A 147 -2.96 6.44 9.37
CA TYR A 147 -4.18 6.06 10.08
C TYR A 147 -5.41 6.65 9.41
N GLY A 148 -5.38 7.93 9.03
CA GLY A 148 -6.49 8.55 8.29
C GLY A 148 -6.79 7.85 6.96
N LEU A 149 -5.77 7.38 6.23
CA LEU A 149 -5.95 6.55 5.04
C LEU A 149 -6.67 5.24 5.39
N GLN A 150 -6.15 4.47 6.35
CA GLN A 150 -6.75 3.19 6.75
C GLN A 150 -8.17 3.33 7.31
N SER A 151 -8.44 4.37 8.11
CA SER A 151 -9.79 4.63 8.65
C SER A 151 -10.84 4.91 7.58
N MET A 152 -10.45 5.40 6.40
CA MET A 152 -11.38 5.58 5.29
C MET A 152 -11.76 4.25 4.60
N ALA A 153 -11.03 3.16 4.85
CA ALA A 153 -11.26 1.85 4.21
C ALA A 153 -12.11 0.87 5.05
N ILE A 154 -12.55 1.26 6.25
CA ILE A 154 -13.23 0.35 7.21
C ILE A 154 -14.56 -0.17 6.67
N ASP A 155 -15.45 0.74 6.24
CA ASP A 155 -16.85 0.44 5.88
C ASP A 155 -17.08 0.23 4.37
N TYR A 156 -16.05 -0.26 3.69
CA TYR A 156 -15.93 -0.19 2.24
C TYR A 156 -16.10 -1.60 1.64
N GLU A 157 -16.94 -1.80 0.62
CA GLU A 157 -17.26 -3.13 0.04
C GLU A 157 -17.10 -3.18 -1.50
N PRO A 158 -16.67 -4.32 -2.10
CA PRO A 158 -16.27 -4.32 -3.50
C PRO A 158 -17.42 -4.41 -4.47
N SER A 159 -17.49 -3.43 -5.35
CA SER A 159 -18.43 -3.40 -6.45
C SER A 159 -17.78 -2.93 -7.76
N GLY A 160 -18.55 -3.08 -8.85
CA GLY A 160 -18.13 -2.75 -10.21
C GLY A 160 -17.10 -3.72 -10.80
N LEU A 161 -16.71 -3.44 -12.05
CA LEU A 161 -15.87 -4.34 -12.85
C LEU A 161 -14.83 -3.55 -13.67
N VAL A 162 -13.54 -3.72 -13.37
CA VAL A 162 -12.47 -3.22 -14.25
C VAL A 162 -12.27 -4.13 -15.46
N PRO A 163 -11.68 -3.64 -16.57
CA PRO A 163 -11.40 -4.46 -17.75
C PRO A 163 -10.53 -5.69 -17.45
N SER A 164 -9.53 -5.55 -16.57
CA SER A 164 -8.59 -6.63 -16.22
C SER A 164 -7.81 -6.34 -14.95
N ILE A 165 -7.43 -7.39 -14.21
CA ILE A 165 -6.58 -7.32 -13.01
C ILE A 165 -5.33 -8.20 -13.17
N ASP A 166 -4.19 -7.72 -12.67
CA ASP A 166 -2.97 -8.48 -12.42
C ASP A 166 -2.60 -8.34 -10.92
N VAL A 167 -2.56 -9.45 -10.18
CA VAL A 167 -2.34 -9.50 -8.73
C VAL A 167 -0.92 -9.99 -8.44
N PHE A 168 -0.06 -9.11 -7.93
CA PHE A 168 1.28 -9.47 -7.47
C PHE A 168 1.23 -9.83 -5.99
N HIS A 169 1.39 -11.11 -5.65
CA HIS A 169 1.20 -11.60 -4.28
C HIS A 169 2.53 -11.97 -3.62
N ALA A 170 2.79 -11.36 -2.47
CA ALA A 170 3.94 -11.65 -1.61
C ALA A 170 3.82 -13.03 -0.93
N GLU A 171 4.82 -13.38 -0.14
CA GLU A 171 4.70 -14.41 0.89
C GLU A 171 3.71 -13.92 1.96
N PRO A 172 2.66 -14.71 2.30
CA PRO A 172 1.68 -14.30 3.29
C PRO A 172 2.32 -14.22 4.68
N LEU A 173 1.84 -13.29 5.50
CA LEU A 173 2.19 -13.26 6.92
C LEU A 173 1.68 -14.55 7.58
N LYS A 174 2.46 -15.13 8.49
CA LYS A 174 2.13 -16.42 9.17
C LYS A 174 0.79 -16.40 9.89
N VAL A 175 0.32 -15.22 10.30
CA VAL A 175 -0.96 -14.98 10.97
C VAL A 175 -2.14 -14.96 9.97
N ALA A 176 -1.90 -14.63 8.70
CA ALA A 176 -2.93 -14.50 7.68
C ALA A 176 -3.28 -15.86 7.04
N ALA A 177 -2.30 -16.60 6.52
CA ALA A 177 -2.49 -17.94 5.95
C ALA A 177 -1.15 -18.67 5.68
N PRO A 178 -0.99 -19.91 6.19
CA PRO A 178 -0.05 -20.89 5.66
C PRO A 178 -0.79 -22.15 5.15
N PRO A 179 -0.66 -22.55 3.86
CA PRO A 179 0.36 -22.16 2.88
C PRO A 179 -0.04 -21.04 1.90
N ARG A 180 0.90 -20.63 1.05
CA ARG A 180 0.75 -19.56 0.05
C ARG A 180 -0.31 -19.88 -1.02
N GLU A 181 -0.44 -21.14 -1.37
CA GLU A 181 -1.43 -21.65 -2.32
C GLU A 181 -2.84 -21.35 -1.82
N VAL A 182 -3.13 -21.63 -0.54
CA VAL A 182 -4.41 -21.33 0.12
C VAL A 182 -4.70 -19.83 0.11
N TRP A 183 -3.71 -18.98 0.39
CA TRP A 183 -3.86 -17.53 0.30
C TRP A 183 -4.30 -17.08 -1.12
N VAL A 184 -3.74 -17.70 -2.16
CA VAL A 184 -4.15 -17.40 -3.55
C VAL A 184 -5.53 -17.96 -3.87
N THR A 185 -5.80 -19.22 -3.54
CA THR A 185 -7.03 -19.92 -3.97
C THR A 185 -8.28 -19.54 -3.18
N GLU A 186 -8.15 -19.20 -1.90
CA GLU A 186 -9.30 -18.92 -1.02
C GLU A 186 -9.54 -17.42 -0.78
N HIS A 187 -8.51 -16.57 -0.87
CA HIS A 187 -8.63 -15.14 -0.60
C HIS A 187 -8.43 -14.28 -1.86
N LEU A 188 -7.29 -14.41 -2.55
CA LEU A 188 -7.00 -13.55 -3.71
C LEU A 188 -7.80 -13.92 -4.96
N SER A 189 -8.23 -15.17 -5.09
CA SER A 189 -9.09 -15.65 -6.18
C SER A 189 -10.33 -14.79 -6.38
N ARG A 190 -10.91 -14.28 -5.28
CA ARG A 190 -12.11 -13.40 -5.25
C ARG A 190 -11.98 -12.11 -6.08
N TRP A 191 -10.77 -11.73 -6.50
CA TRP A 191 -10.59 -10.67 -7.50
C TRP A 191 -11.19 -11.03 -8.89
N SER A 192 -11.58 -12.30 -9.12
CA SER A 192 -12.41 -12.73 -10.26
C SER A 192 -13.71 -11.95 -10.36
N ASP A 193 -14.33 -11.66 -9.21
CA ASP A 193 -15.67 -11.09 -9.13
C ASP A 193 -15.69 -9.60 -9.55
N PHE A 194 -14.50 -9.01 -9.71
CA PHE A 194 -14.24 -7.59 -9.91
C PHE A 194 -13.53 -7.27 -11.24
N SER A 195 -13.34 -8.28 -12.09
CA SER A 195 -12.57 -8.18 -13.34
C SER A 195 -13.36 -8.78 -14.51
N ARG A 196 -13.41 -8.06 -15.65
CA ARG A 196 -14.10 -8.53 -16.87
C ARG A 196 -13.32 -9.62 -17.61
N SER A 197 -11.99 -9.67 -17.43
CA SER A 197 -11.14 -10.79 -17.83
C SER A 197 -10.73 -11.61 -16.62
N GLU A 198 -10.38 -12.87 -16.81
CA GLU A 198 -9.75 -13.67 -15.74
C GLU A 198 -8.51 -12.93 -15.17
N PRO A 199 -8.40 -12.76 -13.85
CA PRO A 199 -7.22 -12.13 -13.23
C PRO A 199 -5.97 -13.00 -13.41
N ARG A 200 -4.81 -12.34 -13.51
CA ARG A 200 -3.51 -13.03 -13.55
C ARG A 200 -2.83 -12.90 -12.19
N PHE A 201 -2.34 -14.01 -11.64
CA PHE A 201 -1.68 -14.04 -10.33
C PHE A 201 -0.17 -14.25 -10.49
N HIS A 202 0.62 -13.38 -9.89
CA HIS A 202 2.08 -13.32 -10.02
C HIS A 202 2.75 -13.43 -8.65
N GLY A 203 3.34 -14.59 -8.34
CA GLY A 203 4.08 -14.77 -7.10
C GLY A 203 5.40 -13.99 -7.11
N VAL A 204 5.64 -13.15 -6.12
CA VAL A 204 6.88 -12.33 -5.98
C VAL A 204 7.71 -12.76 -4.76
N GLY A 205 8.98 -12.34 -4.69
CA GLY A 205 9.83 -12.64 -3.53
C GLY A 205 9.49 -11.78 -2.31
N GLY A 206 9.74 -12.31 -1.12
CA GLY A 206 9.61 -11.60 0.15
C GLY A 206 8.17 -11.50 0.67
N ALA A 207 8.05 -11.07 1.93
CA ALA A 207 6.78 -10.73 2.57
C ALA A 207 6.27 -9.34 2.13
N HIS A 208 5.02 -9.03 2.48
CA HIS A 208 4.32 -7.77 2.15
C HIS A 208 5.21 -6.53 2.24
N TYR A 209 5.84 -6.27 3.39
CA TYR A 209 6.66 -5.08 3.62
C TYR A 209 8.04 -5.10 2.93
N THR A 210 8.46 -6.23 2.37
CA THR A 210 9.80 -6.43 1.78
C THR A 210 9.79 -6.62 0.26
N MET A 211 8.66 -6.98 -0.37
CA MET A 211 8.58 -7.34 -1.80
C MET A 211 9.02 -6.24 -2.78
N ILE A 212 8.98 -4.97 -2.37
CA ILE A 212 9.49 -3.80 -3.12
C ILE A 212 10.72 -3.15 -2.46
N GLY A 213 11.31 -3.81 -1.45
CA GLY A 213 12.56 -3.42 -0.83
C GLY A 213 13.79 -3.79 -1.68
N PRO A 214 15.00 -3.34 -1.30
CA PRO A 214 16.21 -3.44 -2.13
C PRO A 214 16.58 -4.86 -2.60
N GLU A 215 16.23 -5.89 -1.82
CA GLU A 215 16.49 -7.30 -2.15
C GLU A 215 15.61 -7.83 -3.29
N TYR A 216 14.32 -7.46 -3.30
CA TYR A 216 13.33 -8.05 -4.20
C TYR A 216 12.90 -7.14 -5.35
N VAL A 217 13.11 -5.82 -5.24
CA VAL A 217 12.61 -4.81 -6.20
C VAL A 217 13.04 -5.04 -7.65
N ALA A 218 14.23 -5.59 -7.89
CA ALA A 218 14.69 -5.93 -9.24
C ALA A 218 13.82 -7.05 -9.86
N SER A 219 13.70 -8.19 -9.16
CA SER A 219 12.86 -9.33 -9.58
C SER A 219 11.37 -8.99 -9.65
N PHE A 220 10.91 -8.05 -8.81
CA PHE A 220 9.55 -7.50 -8.88
C PHE A 220 9.35 -6.68 -10.15
N SER A 221 10.30 -5.81 -10.49
CA SER A 221 10.29 -4.98 -11.70
C SER A 221 10.27 -5.84 -12.97
N GLU A 222 11.06 -6.91 -13.03
CA GLU A 222 11.05 -7.87 -14.15
C GLU A 222 9.67 -8.52 -14.34
N LYS A 223 9.02 -8.97 -13.25
CA LYS A 223 7.68 -9.55 -13.29
C LYS A 223 6.61 -8.53 -13.67
N LEU A 224 6.72 -7.30 -13.18
CA LEU A 224 5.82 -6.20 -13.55
C LEU A 224 5.93 -5.87 -15.05
N GLN A 225 7.16 -5.74 -15.57
CA GLN A 225 7.41 -5.51 -17.00
C GLN A 225 6.86 -6.65 -17.86
N ALA A 226 7.08 -7.92 -17.46
CA ALA A 226 6.53 -9.08 -18.16
C ALA A 226 4.99 -9.06 -18.21
N ALA A 227 4.32 -8.71 -17.11
CA ALA A 227 2.87 -8.60 -17.04
C ALA A 227 2.31 -7.46 -17.92
N LEU A 228 2.95 -6.28 -17.90
CA LEU A 228 2.61 -5.13 -18.74
C LEU A 228 2.76 -5.46 -20.23
N ASN A 229 3.91 -6.02 -20.61
CA ASN A 229 4.16 -6.51 -21.98
C ASN A 229 3.10 -7.54 -22.42
N ALA A 230 2.69 -8.45 -21.53
CA ALA A 230 1.62 -9.43 -21.77
C ALA A 230 0.19 -8.83 -21.79
N ARG A 231 0.04 -7.53 -21.54
CA ARG A 231 -1.18 -6.72 -21.79
C ARG A 231 -1.02 -5.80 -23.01
N GLY A 232 0.15 -5.76 -23.66
CA GLY A 232 0.45 -4.92 -24.82
C GLY A 232 0.66 -3.43 -24.46
N ILE A 233 1.16 -3.13 -23.26
CA ILE A 233 1.32 -1.77 -22.73
C ILE A 233 2.63 -1.59 -21.97
#